data_AF-A0A7Y3C6R0-F1
#
_entry.id   AF-A0A7Y3C6R0-F1
#
_cell.length_a   1.000
_cell.length_b   1.000
_cell.length_c   1.000
_cell.angle_alpha   90.00
_cell.angle_beta   90.00
_cell.angle_gamma   90.00
#
_symmetry.space_group_name_H-M   'P 1'
#
loop_
_entity.id
_entity.type
_entity.pdbx_description
1 polymer ?
#
loop_
_entity_poly.entity_id
_entity_poly.type
_entity_poly.pdbx_seq_one_letter_code
_entity_poly.pdbx_strand_id
1 'polypeptide(L)'
;ALPVLMQAMKRNAATPQGAEGLLGALNSKHDGSILDNLGDFFGGGVNNDVMADGEKILGHVLGGKKSNVEQVLSSKSGLDSRSVDQILKVAAPILMGVLGKQKRELQVNDKNGLESLLGGMVKGNSPQQEQSFLESILDADGDGSIIDDVAGMVLGGGQKKKSGLGALIGGLFGKK
;
A
#
# COMPACT_ATOMS: atom_id res chain seq x y z
N ALA A 1 0.55 -4.63 9.70
CA ALA A 1 -0.22 -3.42 10.05
C ALA A 1 0.24 -2.19 9.27
N LEU A 2 1.50 -1.75 9.39
CA LEU A 2 2.00 -0.53 8.75
C LEU A 2 1.83 -0.48 7.22
N PRO A 3 2.16 -1.54 6.44
CA PRO A 3 1.93 -1.50 4.99
C PRO A 3 0.46 -1.28 4.60
N VAL A 4 -0.47 -1.85 5.39
CA VAL A 4 -1.92 -1.66 5.19
C VAL A 4 -2.33 -0.21 5.42
N LEU A 5 -1.81 0.42 6.48
CA LEU A 5 -2.07 1.84 6.77
C LEU A 5 -1.50 2.75 5.67
N MET A 6 -0.28 2.49 5.21
CA MET A 6 0.33 3.28 4.13
C MET A 6 -0.43 3.14 2.81
N GLN A 7 -0.85 1.92 2.47
CA GLN A 7 -1.65 1.67 1.28
C GLN A 7 -3.04 2.34 1.39
N ALA A 8 -3.65 2.32 2.56
CA ALA A 8 -4.92 3.02 2.80
C ALA A 8 -4.75 4.55 2.71
N MET A 9 -3.68 5.12 3.26
CA MET A 9 -3.35 6.54 3.13
C MET A 9 -3.13 6.92 1.65
N LYS A 10 -2.37 6.13 0.90
CA LYS A 10 -2.18 6.29 -0.55
C LYS A 10 -3.51 6.29 -1.29
N ARG A 11 -4.40 5.32 -1.01
CA ARG A 11 -5.73 5.24 -1.61
C ARG A 11 -6.56 6.49 -1.29
N ASN A 12 -6.51 6.99 -0.06
CA ASN A 12 -7.29 8.17 0.32
C ASN A 12 -6.72 9.45 -0.34
N ALA A 13 -5.40 9.57 -0.40
CA ALA A 13 -4.69 10.68 -1.06
C ALA A 13 -4.88 10.71 -2.59
N ALA A 14 -5.38 9.64 -3.21
CA ALA A 14 -5.75 9.66 -4.63
C ALA A 14 -6.89 10.66 -4.92
N THR A 15 -7.74 10.94 -3.94
CA THR A 15 -8.78 11.98 -4.04
C THR A 15 -8.24 13.35 -3.62
N PRO A 16 -8.70 14.48 -4.22
CA PRO A 16 -8.30 15.82 -3.79
C PRO A 16 -8.54 16.07 -2.29
N GLN A 17 -9.73 15.71 -1.79
CA GLN A 17 -10.12 15.93 -0.40
C GLN A 17 -9.27 15.10 0.57
N GLY A 18 -8.99 13.85 0.23
CA GLY A 18 -8.13 12.99 1.04
C GLY A 18 -6.67 13.46 1.05
N ALA A 19 -6.17 13.97 -0.08
CA ALA A 19 -4.84 14.55 -0.17
C ALA A 19 -4.72 15.83 0.67
N GLU A 20 -5.68 16.74 0.56
CA GLU A 20 -5.73 17.98 1.34
C GLU A 20 -5.84 17.70 2.84
N GLY A 21 -6.72 16.77 3.23
CA GLY A 21 -6.86 16.35 4.62
C GLY A 21 -5.57 15.75 5.18
N LEU A 22 -4.90 14.89 4.42
CA LEU A 22 -3.62 14.30 4.81
C LEU A 22 -2.52 15.38 4.89
N LEU A 23 -2.38 16.25 3.89
CA LEU A 23 -1.44 17.37 3.91
C LEU A 23 -1.66 18.29 5.11
N GLY A 24 -2.92 18.59 5.43
CA GLY A 24 -3.30 19.39 6.60
C GLY A 24 -2.87 18.74 7.92
N ALA A 25 -3.11 17.43 8.07
CA ALA A 25 -2.66 16.68 9.24
C ALA A 25 -1.13 16.66 9.37
N LEU A 26 -0.42 16.45 8.26
CA LEU A 26 1.06 16.45 8.21
C LEU A 26 1.68 17.85 8.36
N ASN A 27 0.93 18.92 8.07
CA ASN A 27 1.36 20.31 8.29
C ASN A 27 1.21 20.77 9.74
N SER A 28 0.27 20.19 10.47
CA SER A 28 -0.14 20.67 11.78
C SER A 28 0.38 19.76 12.88
N LYS A 29 -0.34 18.67 13.16
CA LYS A 29 -0.13 17.83 14.33
C LYS A 29 0.92 16.73 14.12
N HIS A 30 1.17 16.36 12.87
CA HIS A 30 2.02 15.22 12.53
C HIS A 30 3.16 15.60 11.59
N ASP A 31 3.88 16.66 11.93
CA ASP A 31 5.00 17.20 11.16
C ASP A 31 6.33 16.43 11.37
N GLY A 32 6.32 15.47 12.30
CA GLY A 32 7.48 14.67 12.69
C GLY A 32 8.03 14.96 14.08
N SER A 33 7.54 15.99 14.77
CA SER A 33 7.95 16.35 16.14
C SER A 33 7.74 15.23 17.18
N ILE A 34 6.81 14.31 16.93
CA ILE A 34 6.62 13.10 17.76
C ILE A 34 7.89 12.22 17.81
N LEU A 35 8.69 12.24 16.75
CA LEU A 35 9.91 11.42 16.63
C LEU A 35 11.04 11.97 17.50
N ASP A 36 11.03 13.27 17.78
CA ASP A 36 12.04 13.93 18.61
C ASP A 36 11.85 13.60 20.10
N ASN A 37 10.66 13.15 20.50
CA ASN A 37 10.28 12.92 21.90
C ASN A 37 9.75 11.49 22.15
N LEU A 38 10.26 10.49 21.42
CA LEU A 38 9.81 9.10 21.60
C LEU A 38 10.12 8.54 23.00
N GLY A 39 11.19 9.02 23.64
CA GLY A 39 11.52 8.65 25.01
C GLY A 39 10.42 9.03 25.99
N ASP A 40 9.93 10.27 25.90
CA ASP A 40 8.84 10.78 26.74
C ASP A 40 7.51 10.13 26.36
N PHE A 41 7.30 9.87 25.07
CA PHE A 41 6.11 9.21 24.54
C PHE A 41 5.87 7.81 25.15
N PHE A 42 6.94 7.02 25.34
CA PHE A 42 6.84 5.68 25.93
C PHE A 42 7.17 5.64 27.43
N GLY A 43 8.00 6.57 27.93
CA GLY A 43 8.50 6.58 29.30
C GLY A 43 7.44 6.88 30.36
N GLY A 44 6.43 7.68 30.04
CA GLY A 44 5.28 7.96 30.91
C GLY A 44 4.09 7.02 30.70
N GLY A 45 4.22 6.03 29.80
CA GLY A 45 3.08 5.32 29.23
C GLY A 45 2.39 6.12 28.12
N VAL A 46 1.68 5.42 27.23
CA VAL A 46 0.96 6.06 26.12
C VAL A 46 -0.23 6.85 26.68
N ASN A 47 -0.19 8.18 26.51
CA ASN A 47 -1.28 9.06 26.93
C ASN A 47 -2.59 8.77 26.16
N ASN A 48 -3.74 8.94 26.82
CA ASN A 48 -5.07 8.91 26.22
C ASN A 48 -5.20 9.84 25.00
N ASP A 49 -4.53 10.98 25.00
CA ASP A 49 -4.55 11.91 23.85
C ASP A 49 -3.95 11.26 22.59
N VAL A 50 -2.87 10.49 22.75
CA VAL A 50 -2.25 9.74 21.65
C VAL A 50 -3.19 8.65 21.16
N MET A 51 -3.80 7.91 22.08
CA MET A 51 -4.75 6.85 21.73
C MET A 51 -5.97 7.40 20.98
N ALA A 52 -6.50 8.54 21.42
CA ALA A 52 -7.61 9.23 20.75
C ALA A 52 -7.21 9.79 19.39
N ASP A 53 -5.98 10.27 19.25
CA ASP A 53 -5.44 10.76 17.99
C ASP A 53 -5.25 9.63 16.97
N GLY A 54 -4.66 8.52 17.42
CA GLY A 54 -4.57 7.30 16.65
C GLY A 54 -5.92 6.81 16.18
N GLU A 55 -6.94 6.85 17.05
CA GLU A 55 -8.29 6.46 16.67
C GLU A 55 -8.86 7.33 15.55
N LYS A 56 -8.67 8.65 15.64
CA LYS A 56 -9.10 9.59 14.59
C LYS A 56 -8.37 9.32 13.27
N ILE A 57 -7.04 9.11 13.31
CA ILE A 57 -6.26 8.78 12.13
C ILE A 57 -6.78 7.49 11.49
N LEU A 58 -6.98 6.43 12.27
CA LEU A 58 -7.51 5.16 11.77
C LEU A 58 -8.92 5.33 11.19
N GLY A 59 -9.77 6.12 11.83
CA GLY A 59 -11.11 6.45 11.32
C GLY A 59 -11.05 7.14 9.95
N HIS A 60 -10.15 8.10 9.75
CA HIS A 60 -9.98 8.76 8.45
C HIS A 60 -9.31 7.87 7.40
N VAL A 61 -8.29 7.10 7.79
CA VAL A 61 -7.49 6.29 6.88
C VAL A 61 -8.22 5.02 6.45
N LEU A 62 -8.77 4.29 7.40
CA LEU A 62 -9.43 3.00 7.16
C LEU A 62 -10.95 3.14 6.97
N GLY A 63 -11.58 4.17 7.55
CA GLY A 63 -13.02 4.38 7.47
C GLY A 63 -13.80 3.16 7.94
N GLY A 64 -14.85 2.81 7.20
CA GLY A 64 -15.67 1.61 7.47
C GLY A 64 -14.92 0.27 7.36
N LYS A 65 -13.65 0.26 6.92
CA LYS A 65 -12.84 -0.96 6.81
C LYS A 65 -12.00 -1.25 8.05
N LYS A 66 -12.02 -0.37 9.06
CA LYS A 66 -11.21 -0.50 10.28
C LYS A 66 -11.40 -1.88 10.93
N SER A 67 -12.65 -2.28 11.19
CA SER A 67 -12.97 -3.56 11.85
C SER A 67 -12.49 -4.77 11.03
N ASN A 68 -12.64 -4.75 9.70
CA ASN A 68 -12.15 -5.83 8.85
C ASN A 68 -10.61 -5.93 8.89
N VAL A 69 -9.91 -4.79 8.86
CA VAL A 69 -8.45 -4.76 8.98
C VAL A 69 -7.99 -5.32 10.32
N GLU A 70 -8.67 -4.97 11.41
CA GLU A 70 -8.38 -5.51 12.74
C GLU A 70 -8.59 -7.02 12.81
N GLN A 71 -9.70 -7.52 12.25
CA GLN A 71 -9.98 -8.95 12.23
C GLN A 71 -8.96 -9.74 11.41
N VAL A 72 -8.58 -9.24 10.23
CA VAL A 72 -7.55 -9.87 9.39
C VAL A 72 -6.20 -9.87 10.11
N LEU A 73 -5.80 -8.74 10.71
CA LEU A 73 -4.54 -8.63 11.44
C LEU A 73 -4.54 -9.54 12.69
N SER A 74 -5.66 -9.60 13.41
CA SER A 74 -5.85 -10.50 14.55
C SER A 74 -5.67 -11.96 14.14
N SER A 75 -6.36 -12.39 13.08
CA SER A 75 -6.27 -13.76 12.55
C SER A 75 -4.85 -14.12 12.08
N LYS A 76 -4.14 -13.18 11.44
CA LYS A 76 -2.78 -13.42 10.92
C LYS A 76 -1.71 -13.35 11.99
N SER A 77 -1.87 -12.53 13.04
CA SER A 77 -0.87 -12.34 14.09
C SER A 77 -1.09 -13.25 15.31
N GLY A 78 -2.28 -13.84 15.46
CA GLY A 78 -2.68 -14.58 16.65
C GLY A 78 -3.01 -13.68 17.86
N LEU A 79 -2.97 -12.36 17.70
CA LEU A 79 -3.36 -11.39 18.72
C LEU A 79 -4.88 -11.21 18.73
N ASP A 80 -5.46 -10.93 19.90
CA ASP A 80 -6.88 -10.57 19.98
C ASP A 80 -7.13 -9.19 19.35
N SER A 81 -8.37 -8.95 18.91
CA SER A 81 -8.72 -7.72 18.18
C SER A 81 -8.54 -6.45 19.00
N ARG A 82 -8.66 -6.51 20.34
CA ARG A 82 -8.46 -5.33 21.21
C ARG A 82 -6.97 -4.96 21.27
N SER A 83 -6.08 -5.95 21.40
CA SER A 83 -4.63 -5.71 21.31
C SER A 83 -4.23 -5.12 19.96
N VAL A 84 -4.79 -5.64 18.86
CA VAL A 84 -4.54 -5.09 17.51
C VAL A 84 -5.00 -3.65 17.39
N ASP A 85 -6.22 -3.32 17.84
CA ASP A 85 -6.75 -1.95 17.86
C ASP A 85 -5.85 -1.01 18.66
N GLN A 86 -5.41 -1.42 19.85
CA GLN A 86 -4.48 -0.62 20.67
C GLN A 86 -3.14 -0.38 19.96
N ILE A 87 -2.55 -1.41 19.35
CA ILE A 87 -1.30 -1.29 18.60
C ILE A 87 -1.48 -0.32 17.43
N LEU A 88 -2.59 -0.43 16.67
CA LEU A 88 -2.86 0.45 15.55
C LEU A 88 -3.01 1.92 16.01
N LYS A 89 -3.68 2.16 17.15
CA LYS A 89 -3.84 3.51 17.72
C LYS A 89 -2.50 4.13 18.12
N VAL A 90 -1.57 3.36 18.64
CA VAL A 90 -0.22 3.86 18.97
C VAL A 90 0.62 4.05 17.70
N ALA A 91 0.52 3.12 16.76
CA ALA A 91 1.32 3.13 15.55
C ALA A 91 0.93 4.25 14.57
N ALA A 92 -0.36 4.60 14.49
CA ALA A 92 -0.85 5.56 13.50
C ALA A 92 -0.25 6.97 13.66
N PRO A 93 -0.20 7.60 14.86
CA PRO A 93 0.46 8.89 15.05
C PRO A 93 1.96 8.86 14.75
N ILE A 94 2.65 7.77 15.08
CA ILE A 94 4.08 7.59 14.80
C ILE A 94 4.32 7.52 13.29
N LEU A 95 3.52 6.72 12.58
CA LEU A 95 3.58 6.63 11.12
C LEU A 95 3.34 8.00 10.48
N MET A 96 2.32 8.73 10.95
CA MET A 96 2.06 10.09 10.49
C MET A 96 3.23 11.03 10.78
N GLY A 97 3.91 10.91 11.92
CA GLY A 97 5.14 11.64 12.22
C GLY A 97 6.27 11.34 11.24
N VAL A 98 6.50 10.06 10.90
CA VAL A 98 7.48 9.69 9.86
C VAL A 98 7.14 10.32 8.51
N LEU A 99 5.86 10.25 8.10
CA LEU A 99 5.39 10.88 6.87
C LEU A 99 5.59 12.40 6.89
N GLY A 100 5.29 13.06 8.01
CA GLY A 100 5.46 14.50 8.17
C GLY A 100 6.91 14.92 8.07
N LYS A 101 7.81 14.17 8.73
CA LYS A 101 9.25 14.39 8.65
C LYS A 101 9.76 14.26 7.21
N GLN A 102 9.40 13.17 6.53
CA GLN A 102 9.78 12.95 5.13
C GLN A 102 9.24 14.03 4.19
N LYS A 103 7.98 14.40 4.36
CA LYS A 103 7.35 15.49 3.61
C LYS A 103 8.10 16.81 3.82
N ARG A 104 8.47 17.15 5.06
CA ARG A 104 9.24 18.36 5.40
C ARG A 104 10.62 18.34 4.75
N GLU A 105 11.34 17.23 4.85
CA GLU A 105 12.66 17.04 4.25
C GLU A 105 12.64 17.17 2.73
N LEU A 106 11.61 16.63 2.09
CA LEU A 106 11.42 16.66 0.64
C LEU A 106 10.64 17.88 0.14
N GLN A 107 10.26 18.80 1.04
CA GLN A 107 9.49 20.01 0.73
C GLN A 107 8.20 19.72 -0.06
N VAL A 108 7.52 18.63 0.26
CA VAL A 108 6.27 18.24 -0.39
C VAL A 108 5.14 19.12 0.12
N ASN A 109 4.55 19.94 -0.75
CA ASN A 109 3.51 20.91 -0.36
C ASN A 109 2.19 20.75 -1.13
N ASP A 110 2.14 19.81 -2.07
CA ASP A 110 0.99 19.59 -2.94
C ASP A 110 0.62 18.10 -3.03
N LYS A 111 -0.52 17.84 -3.66
CA LYS A 111 -1.07 16.50 -3.86
C LYS A 111 -0.10 15.59 -4.63
N ASN A 112 0.53 16.09 -5.69
CA ASN A 112 1.35 15.26 -6.58
C ASN A 112 2.63 14.81 -5.88
N GLY A 113 3.26 15.71 -5.11
CA GLY A 113 4.39 15.39 -4.25
C GLY A 113 3.99 14.41 -3.15
N LEU A 114 2.80 14.56 -2.56
CA LEU A 114 2.31 13.64 -1.53
C LEU A 114 2.07 12.24 -2.11
N GLU A 115 1.46 12.15 -3.30
CA GLU A 115 1.26 10.88 -3.99
C GLU A 115 2.60 10.22 -4.36
N SER A 116 3.57 11.01 -4.83
CA SER A 116 4.91 10.53 -5.16
C SER A 116 5.65 10.04 -3.91
N LEU A 117 5.54 10.76 -2.79
CA LEU A 117 6.10 10.38 -1.50
C LEU A 117 5.50 9.06 -1.01
N LEU A 118 4.18 8.97 -0.91
CA LEU A 118 3.48 7.76 -0.49
C LEU A 118 3.75 6.58 -1.43
N GLY A 119 3.73 6.82 -2.73
CA GLY A 119 4.06 5.83 -3.75
C GLY A 119 5.50 5.32 -3.64
N GLY A 120 6.47 6.22 -3.42
CA GLY A 120 7.87 5.89 -3.21
C GLY A 120 8.10 5.05 -1.96
N MET A 121 7.40 5.36 -0.86
CA MET A 121 7.52 4.58 0.37
C MET A 121 6.83 3.22 0.30
N VAL A 122 5.67 3.12 -0.37
CA VAL A 122 5.03 1.81 -0.61
C VAL A 122 5.90 0.95 -1.52
N LYS A 123 6.46 1.52 -2.59
CA LYS A 123 7.34 0.81 -3.54
C LYS A 123 8.73 0.49 -2.96
N GLY A 124 9.22 1.32 -2.04
CA GLY A 124 10.48 1.11 -1.32
C GLY A 124 10.44 -0.05 -0.33
N ASN A 125 9.24 -0.44 0.13
CA ASN A 125 9.00 -1.70 0.81
C ASN A 125 8.87 -2.84 -0.22
N SER A 126 9.99 -3.20 -0.83
CA SER A 126 10.24 -4.40 -1.64
C SER A 126 9.14 -4.86 -2.61
N PRO A 127 9.37 -4.79 -3.93
CA PRO A 127 8.50 -5.40 -4.95
C PRO A 127 8.11 -6.85 -4.66
N GLN A 128 8.99 -7.65 -4.05
CA GLN A 128 8.70 -9.04 -3.68
C GLN A 128 7.62 -9.17 -2.59
N GLN A 129 7.50 -8.22 -1.67
CA GLN A 129 6.62 -8.37 -0.50
C GLN A 129 5.22 -7.82 -0.78
N GLU A 130 5.12 -6.80 -1.64
CA GLU A 130 3.85 -6.37 -2.24
C GLU A 130 3.33 -7.44 -3.21
N GLN A 131 4.20 -8.10 -3.99
CA GLN A 131 3.84 -9.28 -4.80
C GLN A 131 3.28 -10.39 -3.93
N SER A 132 3.95 -10.80 -2.86
CA SER A 132 3.42 -11.87 -2.00
C SER A 132 2.12 -11.50 -1.29
N PHE A 133 1.89 -10.23 -0.90
CA PHE A 133 0.64 -9.82 -0.27
C PHE A 133 -0.51 -9.66 -1.28
N LEU A 134 -0.22 -9.15 -2.48
CA LEU A 134 -1.19 -9.08 -3.57
C LEU A 134 -1.51 -10.49 -4.09
N GLU A 135 -0.52 -11.36 -4.27
CA GLU A 135 -0.69 -12.80 -4.50
C GLU A 135 -1.53 -13.43 -3.39
N SER A 136 -1.28 -13.15 -2.11
CA SER A 136 -2.09 -13.68 -1.00
C SER A 136 -3.55 -13.21 -1.00
N ILE A 137 -3.85 -12.08 -1.64
CA ILE A 137 -5.20 -11.51 -1.75
C ILE A 137 -5.87 -11.95 -3.05
N LEU A 138 -5.12 -12.08 -4.13
CA LEU A 138 -5.57 -12.56 -5.44
C LEU A 138 -5.80 -14.08 -5.41
N ASP A 139 -4.91 -14.84 -4.76
CA ASP A 139 -5.03 -16.29 -4.53
C ASP A 139 -6.08 -16.64 -3.45
N ALA A 140 -6.74 -15.63 -2.87
CA ALA A 140 -7.81 -15.87 -1.90
C ALA A 140 -9.10 -16.42 -2.51
N ASP A 141 -9.25 -16.38 -3.85
CA ASP A 141 -10.32 -17.07 -4.60
C ASP A 141 -9.85 -18.35 -5.33
N GLY A 142 -8.54 -18.62 -5.34
CA GLY A 142 -7.93 -19.87 -5.79
C GLY A 142 -7.84 -20.07 -7.30
N ASP A 143 -7.75 -19.01 -8.12
CA ASP A 143 -7.71 -19.14 -9.59
C ASP A 143 -6.30 -19.24 -10.21
N GLY A 144 -5.25 -18.82 -9.50
CA GLY A 144 -3.84 -19.04 -9.84
C GLY A 144 -3.38 -18.70 -11.27
N SER A 145 -3.96 -17.71 -11.97
CA SER A 145 -3.68 -17.60 -13.43
C SER A 145 -3.80 -16.21 -14.07
N ILE A 146 -3.14 -15.18 -13.53
CA ILE A 146 -3.11 -13.86 -14.20
C ILE A 146 -1.70 -13.42 -14.61
N ILE A 147 -0.64 -13.82 -13.90
CA ILE A 147 0.72 -13.38 -14.23
C ILE A 147 1.20 -13.90 -15.60
N ASP A 148 0.83 -15.12 -15.99
CA ASP A 148 1.29 -15.74 -17.24
C ASP A 148 0.74 -15.03 -18.49
N ASP A 149 -0.51 -14.54 -18.42
CA ASP A 149 -1.18 -13.90 -19.54
C ASP A 149 -0.78 -12.44 -19.77
N VAL A 150 -0.45 -11.68 -18.71
CA VAL A 150 0.02 -10.28 -18.86
C VAL A 150 1.52 -10.16 -19.08
N ALA A 151 2.35 -11.06 -18.51
CA ALA A 151 3.78 -11.09 -18.81
C ALA A 151 4.04 -11.40 -20.29
N GLY A 152 3.25 -12.30 -20.88
CA GLY A 152 3.27 -12.60 -22.31
C GLY A 152 2.82 -11.43 -23.20
N MET A 153 1.95 -10.55 -22.71
CA MET A 153 1.39 -9.44 -23.50
C MET A 153 2.26 -8.17 -23.45
N VAL A 154 2.99 -7.93 -22.35
CA VAL A 154 3.84 -6.74 -22.16
C VAL A 154 5.29 -6.94 -22.63
N LEU A 155 5.82 -8.16 -22.58
CA LEU A 155 7.19 -8.48 -23.06
C LEU A 155 7.21 -9.14 -24.45
N GLY A 156 6.04 -9.45 -25.02
CA GLY A 156 5.88 -10.21 -26.25
C GLY A 156 5.62 -9.38 -27.51
N GLY A 157 6.17 -8.17 -27.61
CA GLY A 157 6.30 -7.44 -28.88
C GLY A 157 7.38 -8.05 -29.77
N GLY A 158 7.28 -9.35 -30.11
CA GLY A 158 8.28 -10.11 -30.86
C GLY A 158 7.63 -11.10 -31.81
N GLN A 159 7.26 -10.63 -33.00
CA GLN A 159 6.69 -11.40 -34.10
C GLN A 159 7.45 -12.72 -34.36
N LYS A 160 6.68 -13.81 -34.56
CA LYS A 160 6.68 -14.57 -35.82
C LYS A 160 5.49 -15.51 -35.91
N LYS A 161 4.39 -14.97 -36.44
CA LYS A 161 3.51 -15.72 -37.33
C LYS A 161 4.38 -16.35 -38.43
N LYS A 162 4.42 -17.67 -38.50
CA LYS A 162 4.87 -18.41 -39.68
C LYS A 162 3.95 -19.60 -39.91
N SER A 163 2.67 -19.30 -40.14
CA SER A 163 1.70 -20.23 -40.71
C SER A 163 1.00 -19.45 -41.81
N GLY A 164 1.17 -19.86 -43.08
CA GLY A 164 0.40 -19.24 -44.16
C GLY A 164 1.00 -19.15 -45.57
N LEU A 165 2.22 -19.63 -45.86
CA LEU A 165 2.76 -19.65 -47.25
C LEU A 165 3.55 -20.90 -47.63
N GLY A 166 3.76 -21.85 -46.71
CA GLY A 166 4.45 -23.12 -46.98
C GLY A 166 3.57 -24.22 -47.59
N ALA A 167 2.24 -24.02 -47.65
CA ALA A 167 1.28 -25.04 -48.08
C ALA A 167 0.93 -24.99 -49.59
N LEU A 168 1.42 -24.00 -50.35
CA LEU A 168 1.06 -23.82 -51.77
C LEU A 168 2.17 -24.26 -52.75
N ILE A 169 3.38 -24.54 -52.25
CA ILE A 169 4.50 -25.04 -53.07
C ILE A 169 4.63 -26.59 -52.99
N GLY A 170 3.95 -27.24 -52.06
CA GLY A 170 3.97 -28.70 -51.89
C GLY A 170 2.96 -29.48 -52.75
N GLY A 171 2.05 -28.81 -53.46
CA GLY A 171 0.94 -29.45 -54.19
C GLY A 171 1.17 -29.68 -55.70
N LEU A 172 2.29 -29.21 -56.25
CA LEU A 172 2.55 -29.25 -57.70
C LEU A 172 3.68 -30.20 -58.15
N PHE A 173 4.31 -30.91 -57.22
CA PHE A 173 5.31 -31.94 -57.54
C PHE A 173 5.03 -33.23 -56.78
N GLY A 174 4.35 -34.16 -57.43
CA GLY A 174 4.50 -35.58 -57.13
C GLY A 174 3.22 -36.38 -56.95
N LYS A 175 2.65 -36.88 -58.06
CA LYS A 175 2.74 -38.32 -58.40
C LYS A 175 2.09 -38.61 -59.75
N LYS A 176 2.86 -39.28 -60.61
CA LYS A 176 2.33 -40.32 -61.48
C LYS A 176 2.10 -41.57 -60.64
#